data_AF-A0A1Y4UD55-F1
#
_entry.id   AF-A0A1Y4UD55-F1
#
_cell.length_a   1.000
_cell.length_b   1.000
_cell.length_c   1.000
_cell.angle_alpha   90.00
_cell.angle_beta   90.00
_cell.angle_gamma   90.00
#
_symmetry.space_group_name_H-M   'P 1'
#
loop_
_entity.id
_entity.type
_entity.pdbx_description
1 polymer ?
#
loop_
_entity_poly.entity_id
_entity_poly.type
_entity_poly.pdbx_seq_one_letter_code
_entity_poly.pdbx_strand_id
1 'polypeptide(L)'
;MARKKIVFIIVEGPSDYDALGVIFSRLYNKNEVYVEITHGDITSDLDSQKTNIVIKIANLVKKYAKSNHYKNSDFQEIIHLIDMDGTYVSDDIIHEDLSRDKPFYTLTGIYTSKRIQLIERNRRKADNINRICFESKIWSSIPYTAYYMSSNLDHVLYNKLNSTDDEKEKNSLAFSKKYKEDLDGFLKFIQESDFSVTNDFKKSWEYIKEELHSLERHTNLGICFEKIIK
;
A
#
# COMPACT_ATOMS: atom_id res chain seq x y z
N MET A 1 8.71 26.02 20.57
CA MET A 1 7.62 25.07 20.25
C MET A 1 8.22 23.67 20.14
N ALA A 2 7.53 22.63 20.62
CA ALA A 2 7.98 21.26 20.41
C ALA A 2 7.89 20.90 18.92
N ARG A 3 8.88 20.19 18.39
CA ARG A 3 8.88 19.68 17.00
C ARG A 3 7.67 18.76 16.80
N LYS A 4 6.96 18.91 15.67
CA LYS A 4 5.88 17.97 15.29
C LYS A 4 6.44 16.56 15.18
N LYS A 5 5.67 15.55 15.61
CA LYS A 5 6.01 14.15 15.39
C LYS A 5 5.80 13.78 13.92
N ILE A 6 6.61 12.86 13.42
CA ILE A 6 6.55 12.43 12.02
C ILE A 6 5.57 11.28 11.83
N VAL A 7 4.70 11.39 10.84
CA VAL A 7 3.97 10.25 10.26
C VAL A 7 4.69 9.87 8.98
N PHE A 8 5.34 8.70 8.99
CA PHE A 8 6.16 8.23 7.87
C PHE A 8 5.36 7.26 7.02
N ILE A 9 5.07 7.62 5.78
CA ILE A 9 4.22 6.84 4.88
C ILE A 9 5.09 6.21 3.80
N ILE A 10 4.92 4.92 3.56
CA ILE A 10 5.64 4.17 2.52
C ILE A 10 4.64 3.86 1.42
N VAL A 11 4.98 4.24 0.19
CA VAL A 11 4.21 3.96 -1.02
C VAL A 11 5.14 3.43 -2.12
N GLU A 12 4.60 2.67 -3.07
CA GLU A 12 5.39 2.03 -4.13
C GLU A 12 5.84 3.06 -5.18
N GLY A 13 4.90 3.89 -5.65
CA GLY A 13 5.09 4.73 -6.82
C GLY A 13 4.75 6.22 -6.61
N PRO A 14 5.24 7.10 -7.51
CA PRO A 14 4.87 8.52 -7.50
C PRO A 14 3.37 8.78 -7.65
N SER A 15 2.66 7.95 -8.43
CA SER A 15 1.20 8.07 -8.59
C SER A 15 0.45 7.99 -7.26
N ASP A 16 0.95 7.17 -6.33
CA ASP A 16 0.34 6.96 -5.03
C ASP A 16 0.55 8.17 -4.13
N TYR A 17 1.76 8.73 -4.18
CA TYR A 17 2.10 9.99 -3.55
C TYR A 17 1.24 11.13 -4.09
N ASP A 18 1.10 11.25 -5.41
CA ASP A 18 0.31 12.32 -6.03
C ASP A 18 -1.16 12.24 -5.64
N ALA A 19 -1.72 11.03 -5.55
CA ALA A 19 -3.11 10.79 -5.19
C ALA A 19 -3.40 11.07 -3.71
N LEU A 20 -2.53 10.60 -2.80
CA LEU A 20 -2.82 10.55 -1.36
C LEU A 20 -1.98 11.50 -0.51
N GLY A 21 -0.84 12.00 -1.00
CA GLY A 21 0.12 12.77 -0.19
C GLY A 21 -0.46 14.04 0.42
N VAL A 22 -1.21 14.82 -0.37
CA VAL A 22 -1.93 16.01 0.12
C VAL A 22 -3.02 15.63 1.11
N ILE A 23 -3.75 14.55 0.85
CA ILE A 23 -4.85 14.07 1.71
C ILE A 23 -4.30 13.67 3.08
N PHE A 24 -3.24 12.85 3.13
CA PHE A 24 -2.55 12.49 4.37
C PHE A 24 -2.03 13.73 5.10
N SER A 25 -1.37 14.66 4.40
CA SER A 25 -0.84 15.90 5.00
C SER A 25 -1.95 16.74 5.66
N ARG A 26 -3.15 16.76 5.08
CA ARG A 26 -4.30 17.48 5.64
C ARG A 26 -4.97 16.74 6.80
N LEU A 27 -5.10 15.41 6.71
CA LEU A 27 -5.68 14.60 7.78
C LEU A 27 -4.77 14.59 9.02
N TYR A 28 -3.46 14.51 8.84
CA TYR A 28 -2.45 14.55 9.89
C TYR A 28 -1.88 15.97 10.12
N ASN A 29 -2.74 17.00 10.16
CA ASN A 29 -2.31 18.40 10.23
C ASN A 29 -1.46 18.79 11.47
N LYS A 30 -1.54 18.02 12.55
CA LYS A 30 -0.73 18.17 13.79
C LYS A 30 0.65 17.53 13.68
N ASN A 31 0.91 16.77 12.62
CA ASN A 31 2.15 16.05 12.37
C ASN A 31 2.95 16.66 11.23
N GLU A 32 4.20 16.22 11.14
CA GLU A 32 4.97 16.31 9.90
C GLU A 32 4.70 15.03 9.11
N VAL A 33 4.13 15.13 7.91
CA VAL A 33 3.91 13.96 7.04
C VAL A 33 5.06 13.87 6.06
N TYR A 34 5.70 12.70 6.02
CA TYR A 34 6.71 12.40 5.01
C TYR A 34 6.31 11.13 4.27
N VAL A 35 6.31 11.18 2.94
CA VAL A 35 6.00 10.05 2.08
C VAL A 35 7.29 9.58 1.40
N GLU A 36 7.71 8.35 1.71
CA GLU A 36 8.81 7.65 1.03
C GLU A 36 8.25 6.87 -0.15
N ILE A 37 8.72 7.20 -1.35
CA ILE A 37 8.44 6.45 -2.57
C ILE A 37 9.56 5.42 -2.76
N THR A 38 9.23 4.14 -2.79
CA THR A 38 10.25 3.08 -2.86
C THR A 38 10.76 2.80 -4.27
N HIS A 39 10.04 3.25 -5.31
CA HIS A 39 10.36 2.99 -6.72
C HIS A 39 10.43 1.50 -7.06
N GLY A 40 9.48 0.75 -6.53
CA GLY A 40 9.39 -0.70 -6.65
C GLY A 40 8.88 -1.33 -5.37
N ASP A 41 8.26 -2.49 -5.50
CA ASP A 41 7.62 -3.17 -4.40
C ASP A 41 8.63 -3.93 -3.52
N ILE A 42 8.95 -3.33 -2.38
CA ILE A 42 9.87 -3.91 -1.39
C ILE A 42 9.38 -5.28 -0.87
N THR A 43 8.10 -5.61 -1.00
CA THR A 43 7.56 -6.90 -0.56
C THR A 43 7.78 -8.00 -1.58
N SER A 44 8.02 -7.68 -2.86
CA SER A 44 8.31 -8.68 -3.91
C SER A 44 9.72 -8.66 -4.47
N ASP A 45 10.58 -7.71 -4.08
CA ASP A 45 11.99 -7.67 -4.52
C ASP A 45 12.73 -9.02 -4.35
N LEU A 46 13.68 -9.30 -5.25
CA LEU A 46 14.44 -10.57 -5.28
C LEU A 46 15.26 -10.82 -4.01
N ASP A 47 15.72 -9.76 -3.35
CA ASP A 47 16.48 -9.81 -2.11
C ASP A 47 15.59 -9.62 -0.87
N SER A 48 14.26 -9.49 -1.03
CA SER A 48 13.31 -9.43 0.07
C SER A 48 12.88 -10.81 0.54
N GLN A 49 13.15 -11.10 1.80
CA GLN A 49 12.80 -12.35 2.46
C GLN A 49 12.13 -12.06 3.79
N LYS A 50 11.31 -13.01 4.26
CA LYS A 50 10.62 -12.94 5.56
C LYS A 50 11.56 -12.62 6.73
N THR A 51 12.82 -13.03 6.63
CA THR A 51 13.86 -12.79 7.63
C THR A 51 14.39 -11.35 7.63
N ASN A 52 14.31 -10.63 6.52
CA ASN A 52 14.92 -9.31 6.36
C ASN A 52 13.93 -8.17 6.05
N ILE A 53 12.67 -8.45 5.67
CA ILE A 53 11.70 -7.43 5.25
C ILE A 53 11.47 -6.35 6.31
N VAL A 54 11.41 -6.73 7.59
CA VAL A 54 11.30 -5.79 8.72
C VAL A 54 12.52 -4.87 8.81
N ILE A 55 13.71 -5.40 8.54
CA ILE A 55 14.97 -4.63 8.55
C ILE A 55 15.01 -3.68 7.35
N LYS A 56 14.55 -4.12 6.18
CA LYS A 56 14.44 -3.28 4.98
C LYS A 56 13.54 -2.06 5.24
N ILE A 57 12.35 -2.27 5.79
CA ILE A 57 11.43 -1.17 6.19
C ILE A 57 12.12 -0.26 7.22
N ALA A 58 12.76 -0.84 8.24
CA ALA A 58 13.50 -0.04 9.24
C ALA A 58 14.61 0.81 8.61
N ASN A 59 15.28 0.31 7.57
CA ASN A 59 16.36 1.03 6.90
C ASN A 59 15.85 2.22 6.08
N LEU A 60 14.66 2.14 5.48
CA LEU A 60 14.01 3.31 4.84
C LEU A 60 13.82 4.44 5.86
N VAL A 61 13.21 4.12 7.00
CA VAL A 61 12.95 5.09 8.07
C VAL A 61 14.25 5.64 8.64
N LYS A 62 15.25 4.79 8.91
CA LYS A 62 16.57 5.20 9.42
C LYS A 62 17.32 6.09 8.44
N LYS A 63 17.22 5.86 7.13
CA LYS A 63 17.85 6.68 6.10
C LYS A 63 17.30 8.11 6.16
N TYR A 64 15.97 8.25 6.14
CA TYR A 64 15.32 9.56 6.30
C TYR A 64 15.67 10.22 7.64
N ALA A 65 15.64 9.45 8.74
CA ALA A 65 15.96 9.95 10.07
C ALA A 65 17.39 10.48 10.15
N LYS A 66 18.37 9.74 9.62
CA LYS A 66 19.78 10.13 9.62
C LYS A 66 20.01 11.41 8.83
N SER A 67 19.41 11.55 7.65
CA SER A 67 19.55 12.73 6.79
C SER A 67 18.99 14.00 7.43
N ASN A 68 18.05 13.87 8.37
CA ASN A 68 17.33 15.00 8.97
C ASN A 68 17.51 15.10 10.51
N HIS A 69 18.50 14.38 11.05
CA HIS A 69 18.84 14.34 12.48
C HIS A 69 17.64 14.00 13.40
N TYR A 70 16.81 13.04 12.98
CA TYR A 70 15.74 12.49 13.79
C TYR A 70 16.20 11.23 14.54
N LYS A 71 15.54 10.97 15.67
CA LYS A 71 15.61 9.72 16.44
C LYS A 71 14.25 9.02 16.37
N ASN A 72 14.21 7.73 16.68
CA ASN A 72 12.97 6.94 16.61
C ASN A 72 11.81 7.55 17.43
N SER A 73 12.12 8.21 18.55
CA SER A 73 11.12 8.90 19.36
C SER A 73 10.49 10.11 18.67
N ASP A 74 11.07 10.65 17.60
CA ASP A 74 10.47 11.76 16.83
C ASP A 74 9.36 11.30 15.88
N PHE A 75 9.21 9.98 15.67
CA PHE A 75 8.17 9.40 14.84
C PHE A 75 6.94 9.05 15.67
N GLN A 76 5.76 9.40 15.16
CA GLN A 76 4.48 8.98 15.69
C GLN A 76 4.17 7.55 15.23
N GLU A 77 4.26 7.30 13.92
CA GLU A 77 3.91 6.01 13.33
C GLU A 77 4.49 5.87 11.91
N ILE A 78 4.51 4.63 11.44
CA ILE A 78 4.80 4.25 10.07
C ILE A 78 3.54 3.63 9.47
N ILE A 79 3.11 4.18 8.33
CA ILE A 79 2.00 3.67 7.53
C ILE A 79 2.60 3.10 6.25
N HIS A 80 2.27 1.86 5.91
CA HIS A 80 2.77 1.23 4.68
C HIS A 80 1.60 0.80 3.82
N LEU A 81 1.50 1.37 2.62
CA LEU A 81 0.50 0.99 1.63
C LEU A 81 1.11 -0.08 0.72
N ILE A 82 0.43 -1.22 0.60
CA ILE A 82 0.91 -2.39 -0.12
C ILE A 82 -0.10 -2.76 -1.20
N ASP A 83 0.32 -2.72 -2.45
CA ASP A 83 -0.46 -3.28 -3.56
C ASP A 83 -0.43 -4.80 -3.48
N MET A 84 -1.53 -5.49 -3.75
CA MET A 84 -1.57 -6.95 -3.65
C MET A 84 -1.11 -7.63 -4.94
N ASP A 85 -1.31 -7.05 -6.12
CA ASP A 85 -1.11 -7.64 -7.45
C ASP A 85 -1.49 -9.14 -7.54
N GLY A 86 -2.61 -9.52 -6.94
CA GLY A 86 -3.04 -10.93 -6.92
C GLY A 86 -2.11 -11.87 -6.14
N THR A 87 -1.40 -11.38 -5.12
CA THR A 87 -0.41 -12.16 -4.34
C THR A 87 -0.96 -13.47 -3.80
N TYR A 88 -2.24 -13.49 -3.41
CA TYR A 88 -2.85 -14.62 -2.69
C TYR A 88 -3.71 -15.54 -3.56
N VAL A 89 -3.78 -15.28 -4.87
CA VAL A 89 -4.55 -16.14 -5.77
C VAL A 89 -3.87 -17.48 -6.05
N SER A 90 -4.67 -18.49 -6.42
CA SER A 90 -4.14 -19.79 -6.84
C SER A 90 -3.28 -19.66 -8.10
N ASP A 91 -2.22 -20.48 -8.17
CA ASP A 91 -1.39 -20.62 -9.37
C ASP A 91 -2.20 -21.05 -10.61
N ASP A 92 -3.38 -21.65 -10.41
CA ASP A 92 -4.29 -22.14 -11.47
C ASP A 92 -4.94 -21.01 -12.28
N ILE A 93 -5.11 -19.82 -11.69
CA ILE A 93 -5.68 -18.65 -12.39
C ILE A 93 -4.60 -17.75 -12.99
N ILE A 94 -3.34 -18.15 -12.88
CA ILE A 94 -2.22 -17.50 -13.54
C ILE A 94 -1.97 -18.24 -14.85
N HIS A 95 -2.23 -17.55 -15.96
CA HIS A 95 -2.17 -18.11 -17.30
C HIS A 95 -0.97 -17.60 -18.06
N GLU A 96 -0.34 -18.48 -18.84
CA GLU A 96 0.71 -18.08 -19.76
C GLU A 96 0.09 -17.41 -20.99
N ASP A 97 0.57 -16.21 -21.29
CA ASP A 97 0.22 -15.44 -22.49
C ASP A 97 1.49 -14.74 -23.01
N LEU A 98 2.13 -15.35 -24.00
CA LEU A 98 3.39 -14.88 -24.57
C LEU A 98 3.26 -13.56 -25.34
N SER A 99 2.04 -13.10 -25.62
CA SER A 99 1.81 -11.80 -26.28
C SER A 99 1.95 -10.60 -25.33
N ARG A 100 2.12 -10.85 -24.03
CA ARG A 100 2.14 -9.82 -22.99
C ARG A 100 3.56 -9.46 -22.56
N ASP A 101 3.88 -8.17 -22.66
CA ASP A 101 5.13 -7.62 -22.13
C ASP A 101 5.12 -7.45 -20.60
N LYS A 102 3.95 -7.12 -20.04
CA LYS A 102 3.69 -6.97 -18.60
C LYS A 102 2.51 -7.85 -18.20
N PRO A 103 2.42 -8.30 -16.93
CA PRO A 103 1.25 -9.02 -16.45
C PRO A 103 -0.04 -8.23 -16.70
N PHE A 104 -1.06 -8.90 -17.20
CA PHE A 104 -2.38 -8.34 -17.45
C PHE A 104 -3.36 -8.93 -16.43
N TYR A 105 -3.92 -8.06 -15.60
CA TYR A 105 -4.78 -8.41 -14.48
C TYR A 105 -6.25 -8.29 -14.87
N THR A 106 -7.03 -9.26 -14.42
CA THR A 106 -8.50 -9.25 -14.47
C THR A 106 -9.03 -9.63 -13.09
N LEU A 107 -10.34 -9.50 -12.87
CA LEU A 107 -10.95 -9.91 -11.61
C LEU A 107 -10.86 -11.42 -11.34
N THR A 108 -10.62 -12.22 -12.38
CA THR A 108 -10.68 -13.70 -12.31
C THR A 108 -9.37 -14.40 -12.69
N GLY A 109 -8.31 -13.64 -12.98
CA GLY A 109 -7.04 -14.25 -13.42
C GLY A 109 -5.98 -13.24 -13.84
N ILE A 110 -4.76 -13.74 -13.98
CA ILE A 110 -3.58 -12.98 -14.39
C ILE A 110 -2.95 -13.64 -15.61
N TYR A 111 -2.69 -12.86 -16.65
CA TYR A 111 -2.12 -13.32 -17.91
C TYR A 111 -0.72 -12.75 -18.08
N THR A 112 0.29 -13.59 -18.29
CA THR A 112 1.69 -13.14 -18.34
C THR A 112 2.54 -14.04 -19.21
N SER A 113 3.56 -13.48 -19.88
CA SER A 113 4.58 -14.25 -20.59
C SER A 113 5.57 -14.95 -19.65
N LYS A 114 5.54 -14.64 -18.35
CA LYS A 114 6.50 -15.11 -17.34
C LYS A 114 5.80 -15.80 -16.16
N ARG A 115 4.94 -16.79 -16.45
CA ARG A 115 4.08 -17.46 -15.46
C ARG A 115 4.83 -17.94 -14.22
N ILE A 116 5.92 -18.69 -14.40
CA ILE A 116 6.70 -19.25 -13.28
C ILE A 116 7.31 -18.14 -12.43
N GLN A 117 7.85 -17.08 -13.04
CA GLN A 117 8.45 -15.96 -12.31
C GLN A 117 7.39 -15.19 -11.50
N LEU A 118 6.18 -15.05 -12.04
CA LEU A 118 5.07 -14.41 -11.32
C LEU A 118 4.61 -15.26 -10.12
N ILE A 119 4.53 -16.58 -10.28
CA ILE A 119 4.22 -17.51 -9.17
C ILE A 119 5.26 -17.38 -8.06
N GLU A 120 6.56 -17.44 -8.41
CA GLU A 120 7.65 -17.29 -7.45
C GLU A 120 7.65 -15.91 -6.76
N ARG A 121 7.35 -14.86 -7.53
CA ARG A 121 7.16 -13.50 -6.99
C ARG A 121 6.02 -13.46 -5.98
N ASN A 122 4.86 -14.02 -6.31
CA ASN A 122 3.69 -14.02 -5.43
C ASN A 122 3.95 -14.81 -4.14
N ARG A 123 4.62 -15.97 -4.21
CA ARG A 123 5.03 -16.72 -3.01
C ARG A 123 5.93 -15.90 -2.09
N ARG A 124 6.95 -15.25 -2.66
CA ARG A 124 7.88 -14.38 -1.91
C ARG A 124 7.13 -13.19 -1.28
N LYS A 125 6.27 -12.54 -2.06
CA LYS A 125 5.45 -11.42 -1.60
C LYS A 125 4.51 -11.84 -0.49
N ALA A 126 3.82 -12.97 -0.62
CA ALA A 126 2.96 -13.52 0.42
C ALA A 126 3.72 -13.77 1.72
N ASP A 127 4.92 -14.37 1.66
CA ASP A 127 5.76 -14.61 2.83
C ASP A 127 6.18 -13.31 3.54
N ASN A 128 6.54 -12.29 2.76
CA ASN A 128 6.91 -10.97 3.25
C ASN A 128 5.72 -10.22 3.85
N ILE A 129 4.57 -10.21 3.18
CA ILE A 129 3.33 -9.59 3.68
C ILE A 129 2.87 -10.30 4.94
N ASN A 130 2.84 -11.63 4.98
CA ASN A 130 2.47 -12.41 6.16
C ASN A 130 3.36 -12.11 7.37
N ARG A 131 4.62 -11.72 7.13
CA ARG A 131 5.53 -11.28 8.19
C ARG A 131 5.20 -9.90 8.73
N ILE A 132 4.81 -8.95 7.88
CA ILE A 132 4.66 -7.54 8.24
C ILE A 132 3.22 -7.12 8.52
N CYS A 133 2.20 -7.83 8.02
CA CYS A 133 0.80 -7.44 8.16
C CYS A 133 0.33 -7.36 9.63
N PHE A 134 0.98 -8.12 10.52
CA PHE A 134 0.75 -8.07 11.97
C PHE A 134 1.97 -7.61 12.77
N GLU A 135 3.01 -7.10 12.09
CA GLU A 135 4.12 -6.46 12.81
C GLU A 135 3.58 -5.18 13.45
N SER A 136 3.86 -4.99 14.73
CA SER A 136 3.30 -3.84 15.47
C SER A 136 4.29 -2.68 15.55
N LYS A 137 5.59 -2.97 15.38
CA LYS A 137 6.66 -2.00 15.57
C LYS A 137 7.79 -2.20 14.57
N ILE A 138 8.32 -1.09 14.10
CA ILE A 138 9.56 -1.03 13.31
C ILE A 138 10.56 -0.14 14.05
N TRP A 139 11.85 -0.43 13.85
CA TRP A 139 12.96 0.30 14.50
C TRP A 139 12.78 0.41 16.02
N SER A 140 12.59 -0.76 16.64
CA SER A 140 12.45 -1.01 18.08
C SER A 140 11.18 -0.48 18.76
N SER A 141 10.63 0.65 18.33
CA SER A 141 9.56 1.32 19.08
C SER A 141 8.52 2.05 18.25
N ILE A 142 8.75 2.29 16.96
CA ILE A 142 7.84 3.10 16.15
C ILE A 142 6.64 2.24 15.78
N PRO A 143 5.40 2.63 16.14
CA PRO A 143 4.20 1.94 15.70
C PRO A 143 4.20 1.77 14.19
N TYR A 144 3.90 0.57 13.72
CA TYR A 144 3.83 0.25 12.29
C TYR A 144 2.48 -0.36 11.98
N THR A 145 1.86 0.09 10.89
CA THR A 145 0.65 -0.53 10.36
C THR A 145 0.75 -0.63 8.85
N ALA A 146 0.47 -1.81 8.32
CA ALA A 146 0.33 -2.04 6.89
C ALA A 146 -1.15 -2.03 6.50
N TYR A 147 -1.45 -1.36 5.38
CA TYR A 147 -2.76 -1.37 4.72
C TYR A 147 -2.58 -1.84 3.28
N TYR A 148 -3.62 -2.44 2.71
CA TYR A 148 -3.54 -3.00 1.36
C TYR A 148 -4.42 -2.26 0.36
N MET A 149 -4.03 -2.38 -0.91
CA MET A 149 -4.87 -2.12 -2.07
C MET A 149 -4.97 -3.41 -2.88
N SER A 150 -6.19 -3.91 -3.08
CA SER A 150 -6.38 -5.08 -3.92
C SER A 150 -6.06 -4.77 -5.38
N SER A 151 -5.40 -5.72 -6.05
CA SER A 151 -4.59 -5.45 -7.23
C SER A 151 -3.61 -4.31 -6.97
N ASN A 152 -4.02 -3.06 -7.14
CA ASN A 152 -3.21 -1.88 -6.87
C ASN A 152 -4.09 -0.66 -6.54
N LEU A 153 -3.43 0.44 -6.19
CA LEU A 153 -4.09 1.69 -5.85
C LEU A 153 -5.06 2.20 -6.95
N ASP A 154 -4.70 2.10 -8.23
CA ASP A 154 -5.56 2.58 -9.32
C ASP A 154 -6.88 1.83 -9.39
N HIS A 155 -6.85 0.53 -9.14
CA HIS A 155 -8.07 -0.27 -9.14
C HIS A 155 -8.99 0.16 -8.00
N VAL A 156 -8.43 0.36 -6.81
CA VAL A 156 -9.22 0.83 -5.66
C VAL A 156 -9.76 2.24 -5.88
N LEU A 157 -8.90 3.20 -6.23
CA LEU A 157 -9.29 4.61 -6.29
C LEU A 157 -10.08 4.98 -7.54
N TYR A 158 -9.77 4.37 -8.70
CA TYR A 158 -10.31 4.77 -10.01
C TYR A 158 -11.14 3.69 -10.69
N ASN A 159 -11.22 2.48 -10.10
CA ASN A 159 -11.82 1.31 -10.73
C ASN A 159 -11.17 0.97 -12.09
N LYS A 160 -9.83 1.07 -12.15
CA LYS A 160 -9.05 0.77 -13.35
C LYS A 160 -7.95 -0.25 -13.08
N LEU A 161 -7.99 -1.35 -13.81
CA LEU A 161 -6.91 -2.33 -13.88
C LEU A 161 -6.00 -2.02 -15.07
N ASN A 162 -4.72 -2.35 -14.95
CA ASN A 162 -3.73 -2.25 -16.03
C ASN A 162 -3.51 -0.82 -16.57
N SER A 163 -3.65 0.21 -15.73
CA SER A 163 -3.39 1.59 -16.14
C SER A 163 -1.97 1.77 -16.71
N THR A 164 -1.86 2.57 -17.75
CA THR A 164 -0.55 3.04 -18.23
C THR A 164 0.04 4.09 -17.29
N ASP A 165 1.33 4.41 -17.45
CA ASP A 165 1.99 5.42 -16.62
C ASP A 165 1.35 6.82 -16.83
N ASP A 166 0.94 7.17 -18.06
CA ASP A 166 0.22 8.41 -18.36
C ASP A 166 -1.17 8.44 -17.70
N GLU A 167 -1.87 7.30 -17.68
CA GLU A 167 -3.17 7.20 -17.02
C GLU A 167 -3.03 7.35 -15.50
N LYS A 168 -1.98 6.74 -14.92
CA LYS A 168 -1.65 6.85 -13.50
C LYS A 168 -1.48 8.31 -13.09
N GLU A 169 -0.64 9.05 -13.80
CA GLU A 169 -0.39 10.47 -13.52
C GLU A 169 -1.68 11.31 -13.64
N LYS A 170 -2.46 11.09 -14.71
CA LYS A 170 -3.70 11.84 -14.92
C LYS A 170 -4.74 11.54 -13.84
N ASN A 171 -4.93 10.27 -13.49
CA ASN A 171 -5.93 9.86 -12.51
C ASN A 171 -5.54 10.28 -11.10
N SER A 172 -4.26 10.16 -10.71
CA SER A 172 -3.76 10.60 -9.40
C SER A 172 -3.97 12.10 -9.19
N LEU A 173 -3.62 12.91 -10.19
CA LEU A 173 -3.83 14.35 -10.15
C LEU A 173 -5.32 14.72 -10.07
N ALA A 174 -6.17 14.01 -10.82
CA ALA A 174 -7.62 14.24 -10.80
C ALA A 174 -8.23 13.88 -9.43
N PHE A 175 -7.83 12.77 -8.85
CA PHE A 175 -8.29 12.32 -7.53
C PHE A 175 -7.84 13.26 -6.42
N SER A 176 -6.57 13.64 -6.43
CA SER A 176 -6.00 14.62 -5.52
C SER A 176 -6.74 15.96 -5.62
N LYS A 177 -6.99 16.46 -6.84
CA LYS A 177 -7.77 17.69 -7.04
C LYS A 177 -9.21 17.59 -6.54
N LYS A 178 -9.85 16.42 -6.69
CA LYS A 178 -11.23 16.18 -6.24
C LYS A 178 -11.32 16.27 -4.71
N TYR A 179 -10.40 15.62 -4.00
CA TYR A 179 -10.51 15.43 -2.55
C TYR A 179 -9.61 16.34 -1.71
N LYS A 180 -8.67 17.07 -2.32
CA LYS A 180 -7.76 17.93 -1.56
C LYS A 180 -8.52 18.93 -0.69
N GLU A 181 -9.67 19.44 -1.11
CA GLU A 181 -10.53 20.37 -0.34
C GLU A 181 -11.75 19.70 0.29
N ASP A 182 -11.96 18.40 0.03
CA ASP A 182 -13.13 17.63 0.46
C ASP A 182 -12.66 16.35 1.17
N LEU A 183 -12.11 16.53 2.38
CA LEU A 183 -11.62 15.42 3.18
C LEU A 183 -12.75 14.52 3.67
N ASP A 184 -13.92 15.09 4.00
CA ASP A 184 -15.08 14.32 4.42
C ASP A 184 -15.58 13.42 3.28
N GLY A 185 -15.61 13.95 2.05
CA GLY A 185 -15.90 13.15 0.86
C GLY A 185 -14.89 12.04 0.61
N PHE A 186 -13.60 12.29 0.87
CA PHE A 186 -12.57 11.24 0.80
C PHE A 186 -12.77 10.17 1.88
N LEU A 187 -13.00 10.57 3.13
CA LEU A 187 -13.22 9.66 4.24
C LEU A 187 -14.43 8.78 3.97
N LYS A 188 -15.55 9.36 3.54
CA LYS A 188 -16.72 8.63 3.09
C LYS A 188 -16.39 7.65 1.95
N PHE A 189 -15.66 8.11 0.94
CA PHE A 189 -15.27 7.26 -0.18
C PHE A 189 -14.43 6.06 0.24
N ILE A 190 -13.44 6.24 1.12
CA ILE A 190 -12.52 5.15 1.51
C ILE A 190 -13.09 4.26 2.62
N GLN A 191 -14.08 4.73 3.40
CA GLN A 191 -14.65 4.01 4.53
C GLN A 191 -16.02 3.36 4.26
N GLU A 192 -16.83 3.93 3.37
CA GLU A 192 -18.23 3.55 3.16
C GLU A 192 -18.54 2.98 1.77
N SER A 193 -17.52 2.78 0.92
CA SER A 193 -17.74 2.17 -0.39
C SER A 193 -17.88 0.64 -0.29
N ASP A 194 -18.41 0.03 -1.35
CA ASP A 194 -18.53 -1.43 -1.49
C ASP A 194 -17.20 -2.18 -1.40
N PHE A 195 -16.10 -1.53 -1.79
CA PHE A 195 -14.73 -2.04 -1.69
C PHE A 195 -14.06 -1.82 -0.30
N SER A 196 -14.75 -1.18 0.65
CA SER A 196 -14.18 -0.83 1.96
C SER A 196 -14.29 -1.99 2.95
N VAL A 197 -13.15 -2.51 3.40
CA VAL A 197 -13.06 -3.62 4.37
C VAL A 197 -12.57 -3.07 5.72
N THR A 198 -13.45 -2.33 6.40
CA THR A 198 -13.09 -1.47 7.55
C THR A 198 -13.49 -2.00 8.93
N ASN A 199 -14.23 -3.10 9.01
CA ASN A 199 -14.83 -3.54 10.29
C ASN A 199 -13.82 -3.96 11.38
N ASP A 200 -12.79 -4.73 11.02
CA ASP A 200 -11.77 -5.21 11.95
C ASP A 200 -10.45 -5.41 11.21
N PHE A 201 -9.35 -4.90 11.80
CA PHE A 201 -8.04 -4.94 11.15
C PHE A 201 -7.55 -6.36 10.88
N LYS A 202 -7.72 -7.28 11.83
CA LYS A 202 -7.25 -8.67 11.66
C LYS A 202 -8.09 -9.39 10.61
N LYS A 203 -9.42 -9.29 10.70
CA LYS A 203 -10.33 -9.89 9.71
C LYS A 203 -10.13 -9.31 8.32
N SER A 204 -9.79 -8.03 8.20
CA SER A 204 -9.50 -7.42 6.88
C SER A 204 -8.31 -8.07 6.19
N TRP A 205 -7.30 -8.51 6.95
CA TRP A 205 -6.15 -9.23 6.44
C TRP A 205 -6.41 -10.72 6.20
N GLU A 206 -7.38 -11.32 6.89
CA GLU A 206 -7.87 -12.67 6.57
C GLU A 206 -8.65 -12.63 5.25
N TYR A 207 -9.57 -11.66 5.12
CA TYR A 207 -10.38 -11.43 3.92
C TYR A 207 -9.55 -11.28 2.64
N ILE A 208 -8.54 -10.40 2.61
CA ILE A 208 -7.77 -10.17 1.38
C ILE A 208 -6.97 -11.39 0.89
N LYS A 209 -6.79 -12.40 1.74
CA LYS A 209 -6.06 -13.64 1.45
C LYS A 209 -6.96 -14.75 0.91
N GLU A 210 -8.27 -14.54 0.92
CA GLU A 210 -9.25 -15.52 0.46
C GLU A 210 -9.56 -15.32 -1.02
N GLU A 211 -9.75 -16.45 -1.71
CA GLU A 211 -10.22 -16.53 -3.09
C GLU A 211 -9.51 -15.57 -4.06
N LEU A 212 -10.28 -14.64 -4.65
CA LEU A 212 -9.84 -13.67 -5.66
C LEU A 212 -9.74 -12.26 -5.08
N HIS A 213 -9.93 -12.10 -3.77
CA HIS A 213 -10.05 -10.78 -3.15
C HIS A 213 -8.81 -9.91 -3.36
N SER A 214 -7.62 -10.51 -3.57
CA SER A 214 -6.36 -9.81 -3.91
C SER A 214 -6.23 -9.33 -5.37
N LEU A 215 -7.17 -9.70 -6.25
CA LEU A 215 -7.33 -9.19 -7.63
C LEU A 215 -8.55 -8.28 -7.81
N GLU A 216 -9.57 -8.48 -6.99
CA GLU A 216 -10.77 -7.68 -6.97
C GLU A 216 -10.49 -6.23 -6.51
N ARG A 217 -11.52 -5.53 -6.05
CA ARG A 217 -11.43 -4.14 -5.65
C ARG A 217 -11.77 -4.03 -4.18
N HIS A 218 -10.74 -4.03 -3.33
CA HIS A 218 -10.87 -3.98 -1.87
C HIS A 218 -9.72 -3.20 -1.22
N THR A 219 -9.99 -2.53 -0.12
CA THR A 219 -8.96 -1.92 0.74
C THR A 219 -9.39 -1.89 2.20
N ASN A 220 -8.43 -2.01 3.10
CA ASN A 220 -8.62 -1.73 4.53
C ASN A 220 -8.09 -0.36 4.96
N LEU A 221 -7.68 0.50 4.02
CA LEU A 221 -7.10 1.82 4.33
C LEU A 221 -8.05 2.69 5.17
N GLY A 222 -9.37 2.54 5.02
CA GLY A 222 -10.34 3.29 5.82
C GLY A 222 -10.16 3.14 7.34
N ILE A 223 -9.60 2.01 7.80
CA ILE A 223 -9.26 1.76 9.22
C ILE A 223 -8.21 2.75 9.73
N CYS A 224 -7.31 3.20 8.86
CA CYS A 224 -6.25 4.16 9.21
C CYS A 224 -6.82 5.47 9.78
N PHE A 225 -8.00 5.87 9.29
CA PHE A 225 -8.56 7.18 9.56
C PHE A 225 -9.59 7.18 10.69
N GLU A 226 -10.04 6.01 11.17
CA GLU A 226 -10.98 5.91 12.30
C GLU A 226 -10.43 6.55 13.58
N LYS A 227 -9.10 6.56 13.74
CA LYS A 227 -8.41 7.15 14.89
C LYS A 227 -8.23 8.66 14.78
N ILE A 228 -8.38 9.23 13.59
CA ILE A 228 -8.20 10.67 13.32
C ILE A 228 -9.50 11.44 13.58
N ILE A 229 -10.64 10.78 13.40
CA ILE A 229 -11.98 11.38 13.54
C ILE A 229 -12.45 11.44 15.02
N LYS A 230 -11.76 10.74 15.94
CA LYS A 230 -12.03 10.78 17.39
C LYS A 230 -11.23 11.89 18.09
#